data_AF-A0A7Y4TGV5-F1
#
_entry.id   AF-A0A7Y4TGV5-F1
#
_cell.length_a   1.000
_cell.length_b   1.000
_cell.length_c   1.000
_cell.angle_alpha   90.00
_cell.angle_beta   90.00
_cell.angle_gamma   90.00
#
_symmetry.space_group_name_H-M   'P 1'
#
loop_
_entity.id
_entity.type
_entity.pdbx_description
1 polymer ?
#
loop_
_entity_poly.entity_id
_entity_poly.type
_entity_poly.pdbx_seq_one_letter_code
_entity_poly.pdbx_strand_id
1 'polypeptide(L)'
;ADVADVMPFYALGREDGGSFDAGIRSALPRILASPSFLFRAEQDPPAATAAEPHPVTDIELASRLSFFLWSSIPDEELLDLAVAGRLRAPGVLQQQVRRMLADERATALTTNFPDQWLALRNLERTVPDLLQFPTFDHNLRTAMQRETQLLFDAVVRGNRSALELLSADYTFVDERLARHYGIPNVYGSAFRRVTITDPNRRGLLGHGSILSLTSVATRTSPVFRGKWLLTNLLNTPPPLPPPNVPALAENGGDTQPKSVRERLEAHRANPVCASCHRSIDPMGFALENFDAVGQWRDTTEAGGPVDASGVLADGTPVNGPAELREGLLARPHVFVGTLTEKMLTYALGRGLQAGDMPVVRRIVAGAARDDYRFMSILMGIVESRPFQNRVKPAE
;
A
#
# COMPACT_ATOMS: atom_id res chain seq x y z
N ALA A 1 -3.42 39.07 -5.51
CA ALA A 1 -4.33 38.81 -4.38
C ALA A 1 -3.57 38.16 -3.24
N ASP A 2 -2.83 37.08 -3.50
CA ASP A 2 -2.20 36.21 -2.50
C ASP A 2 -1.22 36.88 -1.52
N VAL A 3 -0.54 37.94 -1.94
CA VAL A 3 0.37 38.69 -1.05
C VAL A 3 -0.35 39.74 -0.20
N ALA A 4 -1.59 40.11 -0.53
CA ALA A 4 -2.29 41.23 0.10
C ALA A 4 -2.46 41.04 1.61
N ASP A 5 -2.72 39.81 2.06
CA ASP A 5 -2.89 39.48 3.49
C ASP A 5 -1.56 39.49 4.27
N VAL A 6 -0.42 39.40 3.57
CA VAL A 6 0.92 39.31 4.16
C VAL A 6 1.64 40.66 4.09
N MET A 7 1.34 41.49 3.08
CA MET A 7 1.98 42.79 2.85
C MET A 7 1.90 43.77 4.04
N PRO A 8 0.82 43.84 4.84
CA PRO A 8 0.79 44.68 6.03
C PRO A 8 1.87 44.32 7.06
N PHE A 9 2.13 43.02 7.24
CA PHE A 9 3.18 42.55 8.16
C PHE A 9 4.58 42.86 7.63
N TYR A 10 4.77 42.74 6.31
CA TYR A 10 6.00 43.18 5.67
C TYR A 10 6.23 44.68 5.85
N ALA A 11 5.20 45.50 5.61
CA ALA A 11 5.27 46.95 5.72
C ALA A 11 5.63 47.38 7.16
N LEU A 12 4.94 46.82 8.16
CA LEU A 12 5.22 47.08 9.57
C LEU A 12 6.65 46.68 9.95
N GLY A 13 7.08 45.47 9.58
CA GLY A 13 8.45 45.02 9.87
C GLY A 13 9.53 45.87 9.20
N ARG A 14 9.26 46.39 7.99
CA ARG A 14 10.18 47.28 7.28
C ARG A 14 10.24 48.67 7.92
N GLU A 15 9.10 49.19 8.40
CA GLU A 15 9.03 50.47 9.10
C GLU A 15 9.77 50.39 10.44
N ASP A 16 9.49 49.37 11.25
CA ASP A 16 10.11 49.18 12.58
C ASP A 16 11.61 48.86 12.50
N GLY A 17 12.01 48.02 11.54
CA GLY A 17 13.39 47.56 11.41
C GLY A 17 14.23 48.27 10.35
N GLY A 18 13.68 49.28 9.67
CA GLY A 18 14.37 50.16 8.72
C GLY A 18 14.94 49.49 7.45
N SER A 19 14.60 48.22 7.18
CA SER A 19 15.23 47.42 6.12
C SER A 19 14.26 46.45 5.46
N PHE A 20 14.58 46.06 4.21
CA PHE A 20 13.85 45.03 3.47
C PHE A 20 13.80 43.71 4.25
N ASP A 21 14.94 43.29 4.79
CA ASP A 21 15.08 42.03 5.54
C ASP A 21 14.23 42.00 6.81
N ALA A 22 14.06 43.14 7.49
CA ALA A 22 13.16 43.25 8.63
C ALA A 22 11.69 43.05 8.24
N GLY A 23 11.27 43.59 7.09
CA GLY A 23 9.95 43.33 6.53
C GLY A 23 9.74 41.84 6.21
N ILE A 24 10.72 41.19 5.56
CA ILE A 24 10.65 39.76 5.27
C ILE A 24 10.57 38.93 6.56
N ARG A 25 11.38 39.28 7.57
CA ARG A 25 11.38 38.60 8.88
C ARG A 25 10.01 38.68 9.58
N SER A 26 9.27 39.77 9.42
CA SER A 26 7.92 39.90 9.99
C SER A 26 6.83 39.22 9.16
N ALA A 27 6.98 39.18 7.84
CA ALA A 27 6.03 38.53 6.94
C ALA A 27 6.12 37.00 6.97
N LEU A 28 7.33 36.44 7.05
CA LEU A 28 7.57 35.00 6.90
C LEU A 28 6.84 34.14 7.96
N PRO A 29 6.85 34.48 9.27
CA PRO A 29 6.08 33.73 10.26
C PRO A 29 4.59 33.68 9.95
N ARG A 30 4.03 34.73 9.33
CA ARG A 30 2.60 34.76 8.97
C ARG A 30 2.29 33.80 7.82
N ILE A 31 3.18 33.70 6.84
CA ILE A 31 3.08 32.71 5.78
C ILE A 31 3.13 31.30 6.38
N LEU A 32 4.16 31.00 7.18
CA LEU A 32 4.38 29.67 7.76
C LEU A 32 3.28 29.23 8.74
N ALA A 33 2.63 30.19 9.41
CA ALA A 33 1.51 29.92 10.33
C ALA A 33 0.13 30.09 9.67
N SER A 34 0.07 30.36 8.36
CA SER A 34 -1.21 30.51 7.65
C SER A 34 -1.91 29.15 7.50
N PRO A 35 -3.23 29.06 7.74
CA PRO A 35 -3.99 27.85 7.43
C PRO A 35 -3.84 27.42 5.96
N SER A 36 -3.70 28.36 5.03
CA SER A 36 -3.48 28.06 3.60
C SER A 36 -2.10 27.48 3.30
N PHE A 37 -1.13 27.64 4.21
CA PHE A 37 0.19 27.00 4.13
C PHE A 37 0.18 25.64 4.83
N LEU A 38 -0.46 25.55 6.00
CA LEU A 38 -0.49 24.35 6.83
C LEU A 38 -1.46 23.27 6.32
N PHE A 39 -2.52 23.68 5.63
CA PHE A 39 -3.57 22.79 5.14
C PHE A 39 -3.79 22.97 3.64
N ARG A 40 -4.01 21.84 2.95
CA ARG A 40 -4.53 21.85 1.59
C ARG A 40 -6.05 22.06 1.63
N ALA A 41 -6.43 23.31 1.81
CA ALA A 41 -7.83 23.73 1.74
C ALA A 41 -8.21 24.03 0.30
N GLU A 42 -9.19 23.30 -0.20
CA GLU A 42 -9.91 23.66 -1.41
C GLU A 42 -11.09 24.55 -0.98
N GLN A 43 -11.57 25.46 -1.83
CA GLN A 43 -12.70 26.33 -1.50
C GLN A 43 -13.96 25.97 -2.28
N ASP A 44 -15.10 25.90 -1.59
CA ASP A 44 -16.40 25.80 -2.27
C ASP A 44 -16.74 27.16 -2.90
N PRO A 45 -17.18 27.21 -4.17
CA PRO A 45 -17.72 28.43 -4.75
C PRO A 45 -18.87 28.99 -3.91
N PRO A 46 -19.06 30.31 -3.81
CA PRO A 46 -20.16 30.90 -3.04
C PRO A 46 -21.55 30.41 -3.43
N ALA A 47 -21.73 30.02 -4.70
CA ALA A 47 -22.97 29.49 -5.26
C ALA A 47 -23.12 27.96 -5.10
N ALA A 48 -22.16 27.26 -4.47
CA ALA A 48 -22.22 25.82 -4.32
C ALA A 48 -23.30 25.41 -3.32
N THR A 49 -24.24 24.62 -3.81
CA THR A 49 -25.31 23.93 -3.08
C THR A 49 -24.73 22.75 -2.29
N ALA A 50 -25.24 22.54 -1.07
CA ALA A 50 -24.85 21.39 -0.27
C ALA A 50 -25.22 20.09 -0.99
N ALA A 51 -24.36 19.06 -0.86
CA ALA A 51 -24.52 17.75 -1.49
C ALA A 51 -24.49 17.72 -3.04
N GLU A 52 -24.31 18.84 -3.74
CA GLU A 52 -24.11 18.84 -5.19
C GLU A 52 -22.61 18.85 -5.56
N PRO A 53 -22.14 17.89 -6.37
CA PRO A 53 -20.75 17.86 -6.81
C PRO A 53 -20.45 18.96 -7.84
N HIS A 54 -19.38 19.71 -7.62
CA HIS A 54 -18.88 20.72 -8.53
C HIS A 54 -17.39 20.50 -8.84
N PRO A 55 -16.91 20.91 -10.03
CA PRO A 55 -15.52 20.71 -10.41
C PRO A 55 -14.58 21.51 -9.51
N VAL A 56 -13.45 20.89 -9.16
CA VAL A 56 -12.34 21.64 -8.56
C VAL A 56 -11.71 22.54 -9.62
N THR A 57 -11.16 23.67 -9.20
CA THR A 57 -10.39 24.56 -10.07
C THR A 57 -9.16 23.85 -10.63
N ASP A 58 -8.57 24.38 -11.71
CA ASP A 58 -7.35 23.79 -12.28
C ASP A 58 -6.17 23.85 -11.29
N ILE A 59 -6.11 24.87 -10.42
CA ILE A 59 -5.10 24.99 -9.35
C ILE A 59 -5.28 23.88 -8.30
N GLU A 60 -6.51 23.65 -7.87
CA GLU A 60 -6.82 22.55 -6.95
C GLU A 60 -6.55 21.20 -7.60
N LEU A 61 -6.81 21.03 -8.90
CA LEU A 61 -6.49 19.82 -9.65
C LEU A 61 -4.97 19.59 -9.74
N ALA A 62 -4.18 20.62 -10.04
CA ALA A 62 -2.71 20.57 -9.99
C ALA A 62 -2.19 20.17 -8.60
N SER A 63 -2.79 20.72 -7.55
CA SER A 63 -2.50 20.36 -6.16
C SER A 63 -2.89 18.90 -5.86
N ARG A 64 -4.04 18.41 -6.34
CA ARG A 64 -4.42 17.00 -6.21
C ARG A 64 -3.43 16.06 -6.90
N LEU A 65 -3.03 16.36 -8.14
CA LEU A 65 -2.06 15.57 -8.91
C LEU A 65 -0.69 15.50 -8.23
N SER A 66 -0.16 16.64 -7.82
CA SER A 66 1.17 16.74 -7.21
C SER A 66 1.23 16.01 -5.86
N PHE A 67 0.24 16.16 -5.00
CA PHE A 67 0.23 15.41 -3.74
C PHE A 67 -0.06 13.92 -3.92
N PHE A 68 -0.86 13.55 -4.92
CA PHE A 68 -1.10 12.14 -5.25
C PHE A 68 0.17 11.46 -5.78
N LEU A 69 0.85 12.06 -6.76
CA LEU A 69 1.97 11.42 -7.46
C LEU A 69 3.34 11.70 -6.81
N TRP A 70 3.53 12.88 -6.23
CA TRP A 70 4.82 13.34 -5.69
C TRP A 70 4.83 13.56 -4.18
N SER A 71 3.67 13.54 -3.51
CA SER A 71 3.56 13.94 -2.09
C SER A 71 4.23 15.30 -1.82
N SER A 72 4.13 16.21 -2.79
CA SER A 72 4.78 17.53 -2.77
C SER A 72 3.94 18.55 -3.55
N ILE A 73 4.35 19.81 -3.54
CA ILE A 73 3.70 20.90 -4.27
C ILE A 73 3.83 20.70 -5.80
N PRO A 74 2.93 21.28 -6.62
CA PRO A 74 3.08 21.27 -8.07
C PRO A 74 4.34 22.03 -8.47
N ASP A 75 4.98 21.61 -9.57
CA ASP A 75 6.06 22.38 -10.17
C ASP A 75 5.53 23.50 -11.07
N GLU A 76 6.44 24.35 -11.53
CA GLU A 76 6.11 25.52 -12.35
C GLU A 76 5.31 25.15 -13.59
N GLU A 77 5.70 24.10 -14.33
CA GLU A 77 4.97 23.68 -15.55
C GLU A 77 3.51 23.29 -15.24
N LEU A 78 3.28 22.50 -14.19
CA LEU A 78 1.93 22.09 -13.81
C LEU A 78 1.11 23.28 -13.28
N LEU A 79 1.75 24.18 -12.53
CA LEU A 79 1.12 25.37 -12.00
C LEU A 79 0.76 26.37 -13.11
N ASP A 80 1.64 26.61 -14.07
CA ASP A 80 1.42 27.52 -15.20
C ASP A 80 0.25 27.04 -16.08
N LEU A 81 0.19 25.74 -16.36
CA LEU A 81 -0.94 25.13 -17.08
C LEU A 81 -2.26 25.32 -16.31
N ALA A 82 -2.21 25.22 -14.99
CA ALA A 82 -3.37 25.39 -14.13
C ALA A 82 -3.84 26.85 -14.03
N VAL A 83 -2.91 27.79 -13.88
CA VAL A 83 -3.18 29.24 -13.90
C VAL A 83 -3.77 29.66 -15.24
N ALA A 84 -3.28 29.09 -16.35
CA ALA A 84 -3.79 29.35 -17.69
C ALA A 84 -5.15 28.68 -17.98
N GLY A 85 -5.70 27.85 -17.08
CA GLY A 85 -6.94 27.11 -17.29
C GLY A 85 -6.84 26.06 -18.41
N ARG A 86 -5.64 25.54 -18.66
CA ARG A 86 -5.33 24.62 -19.77
C ARG A 86 -5.12 23.17 -19.31
N LEU A 87 -5.17 22.88 -18.01
CA LEU A 87 -4.85 21.56 -17.49
C LEU A 87 -5.87 20.50 -17.95
N ARG A 88 -7.12 20.92 -18.16
CA ARG A 88 -8.22 20.07 -18.66
C ARG A 88 -8.33 20.04 -20.19
N ALA A 89 -7.44 20.71 -20.92
CA ALA A 89 -7.46 20.65 -22.38
C ALA A 89 -7.17 19.21 -22.85
N PRO A 90 -7.73 18.78 -24.00
CA PRO A 90 -7.59 17.41 -24.48
C PRO A 90 -6.13 16.93 -24.50
N GLY A 91 -5.85 15.82 -23.81
CA GLY A 91 -4.53 15.20 -23.74
C GLY A 91 -3.54 15.81 -22.74
N VAL A 92 -3.75 17.04 -22.25
CA VAL A 92 -2.81 17.73 -21.35
C VAL A 92 -2.69 17.00 -20.01
N LEU A 93 -3.81 16.60 -19.41
CA LEU A 93 -3.82 15.88 -18.14
C LEU A 93 -3.03 14.56 -18.23
N GLN A 94 -3.23 13.79 -19.30
CA GLN A 94 -2.51 12.54 -19.53
C GLN A 94 -1.00 12.78 -19.73
N GLN A 95 -0.64 13.82 -20.48
CA GLN A 95 0.75 14.22 -20.67
C GLN A 95 1.43 14.56 -19.35
N GLN A 96 0.76 15.36 -18.51
CA GLN A 96 1.28 15.74 -17.20
C GLN A 96 1.43 14.54 -16.27
N VAL A 97 0.44 13.64 -16.19
CA VAL A 97 0.58 12.40 -15.38
C VAL A 97 1.79 11.56 -15.83
N ARG A 98 2.00 11.38 -17.15
CA ARG A 98 3.18 10.63 -17.65
C ARG A 98 4.49 11.32 -17.29
N ARG A 99 4.58 12.63 -17.50
CA ARG A 99 5.75 13.43 -17.15
C ARG A 99 6.06 13.32 -15.66
N MET A 100 5.03 13.47 -14.83
CA MET A 100 5.18 13.41 -13.38
C MET A 100 5.62 12.03 -12.91
N LEU A 101 5.12 10.94 -13.49
CA LEU A 101 5.56 9.58 -13.16
C LEU A 101 7.01 9.28 -13.60
N ALA A 102 7.52 9.97 -14.62
CA ALA A 102 8.91 9.84 -15.06
C ALA A 102 9.89 10.58 -14.13
N ASP A 103 9.42 11.59 -13.38
CA ASP A 103 10.22 12.38 -12.44
C ASP A 103 10.66 11.55 -11.21
N GLU A 104 11.80 11.89 -10.60
CA GLU A 104 12.30 11.21 -9.40
C GLU A 104 11.36 11.37 -8.21
N ARG A 105 10.63 12.48 -8.12
CA ARG A 105 9.62 12.73 -7.07
C ARG A 105 8.50 11.71 -7.07
N ALA A 106 8.23 11.02 -8.18
CA ALA A 106 7.25 9.92 -8.22
C ALA A 106 7.62 8.73 -7.36
N THR A 107 8.87 8.64 -6.89
CA THR A 107 9.29 7.66 -5.87
C THR A 107 8.46 7.80 -4.59
N ALA A 108 7.93 8.99 -4.31
CA ALA A 108 7.03 9.21 -3.19
C ALA A 108 5.76 8.34 -3.30
N LEU A 109 5.14 8.25 -4.48
CA LEU A 109 3.99 7.37 -4.70
C LEU A 109 4.38 5.90 -4.47
N THR A 110 5.48 5.45 -5.06
CA THR A 110 5.91 4.04 -5.03
C THR A 110 6.52 3.62 -3.69
N THR A 111 6.73 4.56 -2.78
CA THR A 111 7.14 4.33 -1.39
C THR A 111 5.94 4.47 -0.44
N ASN A 112 5.27 5.63 -0.44
CA ASN A 112 4.24 5.96 0.54
C ASN A 112 2.98 5.13 0.38
N PHE A 113 2.55 4.86 -0.86
CA PHE A 113 1.34 4.08 -1.10
C PHE A 113 1.46 2.63 -0.62
N PRO A 114 2.46 1.83 -1.05
CA PRO A 114 2.59 0.46 -0.56
C PRO A 114 2.88 0.39 0.94
N ASP A 115 3.64 1.34 1.49
CA ASP A 115 3.90 1.40 2.93
C ASP A 115 2.61 1.55 3.76
N GLN A 116 1.64 2.30 3.26
CA GLN A 116 0.33 2.47 3.88
C GLN A 116 -0.60 1.30 3.58
N TRP A 117 -0.75 0.94 2.30
CA TRP A 117 -1.66 -0.14 1.87
C TRP A 117 -1.29 -1.47 2.50
N LEU A 118 -0.02 -1.87 2.41
CA LEU A 118 0.46 -3.17 2.89
C LEU A 118 0.89 -3.14 4.36
N ALA A 119 0.76 -1.97 5.01
CA ALA A 119 1.16 -1.70 6.39
C ALA A 119 2.64 -1.96 6.67
N LEU A 120 3.52 -1.73 5.69
CA LEU A 120 4.96 -2.00 5.82
C LEU A 120 5.63 -1.15 6.90
N ARG A 121 5.08 0.03 7.22
CA ARG A 121 5.56 0.89 8.33
C ARG A 121 5.54 0.17 9.68
N ASN A 122 4.67 -0.83 9.84
CA ASN A 122 4.60 -1.60 11.07
C ASN A 122 5.76 -2.60 11.21
N LEU A 123 6.54 -2.85 10.14
CA LEU A 123 7.68 -3.75 10.17
C LEU A 123 8.77 -3.27 11.15
N GLU A 124 8.87 -1.96 11.41
CA GLU A 124 9.74 -1.40 12.46
C GLU A 124 9.39 -1.94 13.85
N ARG A 125 8.12 -2.28 14.08
CA ARG A 125 7.59 -2.76 15.36
C ARG A 125 7.55 -4.28 15.48
N THR A 126 7.85 -5.01 14.41
CA THR A 126 7.92 -6.48 14.41
C THR A 126 9.15 -6.92 15.21
N VAL A 127 9.03 -7.66 16.30
CA VAL A 127 10.21 -8.12 17.05
C VAL A 127 10.17 -9.63 17.15
N PRO A 128 10.80 -10.35 16.20
CA PRO A 128 11.00 -11.79 16.32
C PRO A 128 11.86 -12.13 17.54
N ASP A 129 11.65 -13.30 18.09
CA ASP A 129 12.50 -13.88 19.13
C ASP A 129 13.92 -14.06 18.59
N LEU A 130 14.88 -13.29 19.11
CA LEU A 130 16.26 -13.29 18.62
C LEU A 130 17.02 -14.57 18.95
N LEU A 131 16.54 -15.39 19.89
CA LEU A 131 17.13 -16.72 20.12
C LEU A 131 16.73 -17.69 19.01
N GLN A 132 15.52 -17.55 18.47
CA GLN A 132 15.01 -18.39 17.38
C GLN A 132 15.43 -17.86 16.00
N PHE A 133 15.47 -16.53 15.84
CA PHE A 133 15.76 -15.84 14.59
C PHE A 133 16.96 -14.88 14.75
N PRO A 134 18.16 -15.37 15.09
CA PRO A 134 19.32 -14.52 15.40
C PRO A 134 19.80 -13.66 14.24
N THR A 135 19.42 -14.04 13.01
CA THR A 135 19.73 -13.29 11.79
C THR A 135 18.68 -12.24 11.47
N PHE A 136 17.69 -11.96 12.32
CA PHE A 136 16.73 -10.88 12.08
C PHE A 136 17.18 -9.58 12.75
N ASP A 137 17.76 -8.67 11.98
CA ASP A 137 18.26 -7.37 12.45
C ASP A 137 17.56 -6.19 11.76
N HIS A 138 17.96 -4.97 12.14
CA HIS A 138 17.41 -3.76 11.53
C HIS A 138 17.73 -3.64 10.03
N ASN A 139 18.91 -4.08 9.59
CA ASN A 139 19.28 -3.97 8.18
C ASN A 139 18.42 -4.89 7.31
N LEU A 140 18.15 -6.12 7.78
CA LEU A 140 17.29 -7.07 7.08
C LEU A 140 15.86 -6.54 6.97
N ARG A 141 15.30 -5.97 8.05
CA ARG A 141 13.95 -5.40 8.03
C ARG A 141 13.83 -4.28 6.99
N THR A 142 14.81 -3.38 6.96
CA THR A 142 14.85 -2.24 6.06
C THR A 142 15.01 -2.73 4.63
N ALA A 143 15.80 -3.77 4.41
CA ALA A 143 15.97 -4.37 3.10
C ALA A 143 14.69 -5.04 2.58
N MET A 144 13.97 -5.77 3.43
CA MET A 144 12.66 -6.37 3.09
C MET A 144 11.61 -5.32 2.72
N GLN A 145 11.55 -4.21 3.46
CA GLN A 145 10.65 -3.11 3.11
C GLN A 145 11.05 -2.49 1.77
N ARG A 146 12.34 -2.25 1.56
CA ARG A 146 12.86 -1.65 0.33
C ARG A 146 12.63 -2.53 -0.90
N GLU A 147 12.77 -3.86 -0.78
CA GLU A 147 12.41 -4.82 -1.82
C GLU A 147 10.97 -4.59 -2.31
N THR A 148 10.03 -4.46 -1.38
CA THR A 148 8.61 -4.30 -1.69
C THR A 148 8.36 -2.97 -2.41
N GLN A 149 8.96 -1.89 -1.93
CA GLN A 149 8.87 -0.57 -2.57
C GLN A 149 9.45 -0.57 -3.98
N LEU A 150 10.59 -1.25 -4.19
CA LEU A 150 11.23 -1.35 -5.51
C LEU A 150 10.41 -2.18 -6.51
N LEU A 151 9.73 -3.24 -6.05
CA LEU A 151 8.78 -3.96 -6.90
C LEU A 151 7.64 -3.03 -7.36
N PHE A 152 7.04 -2.28 -6.44
CA PHE A 152 6.02 -1.29 -6.79
C PHE A 152 6.55 -0.24 -7.76
N ASP A 153 7.75 0.29 -7.52
CA ASP A 153 8.38 1.28 -8.38
C ASP A 153 8.57 0.75 -9.81
N ALA A 154 9.10 -0.46 -9.95
CA ALA A 154 9.31 -1.11 -11.25
C ALA A 154 7.99 -1.33 -12.01
N VAL A 155 6.94 -1.75 -11.31
CA VAL A 155 5.64 -2.04 -11.92
C VAL A 155 4.91 -0.74 -12.32
N VAL A 156 4.93 0.28 -11.46
CA VAL A 156 4.29 1.59 -11.72
C VAL A 156 5.02 2.36 -12.81
N ARG A 157 6.34 2.59 -12.66
CA ARG A 157 7.14 3.36 -13.63
C ARG A 157 7.27 2.63 -14.97
N GLY A 158 7.31 1.30 -14.94
CA GLY A 158 7.34 0.46 -16.14
C GLY A 158 5.99 0.35 -16.85
N ASN A 159 4.93 0.98 -16.33
CA ASN A 159 3.55 0.82 -16.80
C ASN A 159 3.18 -0.65 -17.05
N ARG A 160 3.57 -1.51 -16.11
CA ARG A 160 3.32 -2.95 -16.15
C ARG A 160 1.89 -3.25 -15.69
N SER A 161 1.45 -4.48 -15.93
CA SER A 161 0.19 -4.97 -15.36
C SER A 161 0.26 -4.90 -13.84
N ALA A 162 -0.81 -4.44 -13.20
CA ALA A 162 -0.90 -4.47 -11.74
C ALA A 162 -0.80 -5.91 -11.17
N LEU A 163 -1.19 -6.91 -11.97
CA LEU A 163 -1.09 -8.33 -11.60
C LEU A 163 0.36 -8.79 -11.39
N GLU A 164 1.34 -8.07 -11.96
CA GLU A 164 2.76 -8.35 -11.78
C GLU A 164 3.21 -8.21 -10.31
N LEU A 165 2.48 -7.45 -9.49
CA LEU A 165 2.69 -7.44 -8.03
C LEU A 165 2.52 -8.83 -7.41
N LEU A 166 1.68 -9.69 -7.99
CA LEU A 166 1.51 -11.07 -7.52
C LEU A 166 2.39 -12.05 -8.32
N SER A 167 2.60 -11.82 -9.62
CA SER A 167 3.21 -12.80 -10.52
C SER A 167 4.69 -12.59 -10.83
N ALA A 168 5.30 -11.46 -10.44
CA ALA A 168 6.68 -11.13 -10.77
C ALA A 168 7.64 -12.30 -10.47
N ASP A 169 8.31 -12.77 -11.53
CA ASP A 169 9.38 -13.76 -11.49
C ASP A 169 10.74 -13.12 -11.23
N TYR A 170 10.75 -11.94 -10.64
CA TYR A 170 11.93 -11.20 -10.24
C TYR A 170 11.65 -10.45 -8.95
N THR A 171 12.73 -10.09 -8.26
CA THR A 171 12.67 -9.21 -7.09
C THR A 171 13.89 -8.29 -7.05
N PHE A 172 13.97 -7.44 -6.03
CA PHE A 172 15.09 -6.55 -5.77
C PHE A 172 15.74 -6.88 -4.43
N VAL A 173 17.02 -7.27 -4.47
CA VAL A 173 17.78 -7.61 -3.27
C VAL A 173 19.10 -6.86 -3.21
N ASP A 174 19.50 -6.46 -2.02
CA ASP A 174 20.89 -6.20 -1.67
C ASP A 174 21.55 -7.51 -1.16
N GLU A 175 22.84 -7.47 -0.81
CA GLU A 175 23.52 -8.66 -0.29
C GLU A 175 22.88 -9.22 0.99
N ARG A 176 22.41 -8.35 1.89
CA ARG A 176 21.83 -8.77 3.16
C ARG A 176 20.57 -9.60 2.97
N LEU A 177 19.68 -9.13 2.10
CA LEU A 177 18.43 -9.81 1.77
C LEU A 177 18.65 -11.03 0.87
N ALA A 178 19.58 -10.95 -0.08
CA ALA A 178 19.94 -12.08 -0.93
C ALA A 178 20.43 -13.28 -0.11
N ARG A 179 21.32 -13.04 0.87
CA ARG A 179 21.76 -14.11 1.80
C ARG A 179 20.58 -14.69 2.60
N HIS A 180 19.64 -13.84 3.05
CA HIS A 180 18.46 -14.29 3.78
C HIS A 180 17.55 -15.21 2.94
N TYR A 181 17.44 -14.95 1.64
CA TYR A 181 16.67 -15.76 0.70
C TYR A 181 17.45 -16.90 0.04
N GLY A 182 18.74 -17.05 0.31
CA GLY A 182 19.59 -18.04 -0.35
C GLY A 182 19.84 -17.74 -1.83
N ILE A 183 19.77 -16.47 -2.25
CA ILE A 183 20.06 -16.04 -3.62
C ILE A 183 21.58 -15.80 -3.74
N PRO A 184 22.32 -16.60 -4.53
CA PRO A 184 23.76 -16.47 -4.65
C PRO A 184 24.18 -15.27 -5.52
N ASN A 185 25.47 -14.93 -5.48
CA ASN A 185 26.11 -13.97 -6.39
C ASN A 185 25.61 -12.51 -6.31
N VAL A 186 25.13 -12.07 -5.16
CA VAL A 186 24.77 -10.66 -4.88
C VAL A 186 25.68 -10.11 -3.80
N TYR A 187 26.36 -8.98 -4.08
CA TYR A 187 27.37 -8.40 -3.19
C TYR A 187 27.18 -6.88 -2.98
N GLY A 188 27.40 -6.40 -1.78
CA GLY A 188 27.23 -5.00 -1.39
C GLY A 188 25.79 -4.57 -1.12
N SER A 189 25.64 -3.33 -0.66
CA SER A 189 24.37 -2.73 -0.21
C SER A 189 23.47 -2.22 -1.33
N ALA A 190 23.95 -2.19 -2.57
CA ALA A 190 23.15 -1.74 -3.71
C ALA A 190 22.12 -2.81 -4.11
N PHE A 191 20.86 -2.40 -4.18
CA PHE A 191 19.78 -3.26 -4.66
C PHE A 191 19.93 -3.58 -6.14
N ARG A 192 19.68 -4.84 -6.48
CA ARG A 192 19.72 -5.33 -7.86
C ARG A 192 18.47 -6.13 -8.17
N ARG A 193 17.97 -5.96 -9.38
CA ARG A 193 16.92 -6.83 -9.92
C ARG A 193 17.51 -8.21 -10.19
N VAL A 194 16.90 -9.25 -9.62
CA VAL A 194 17.31 -10.65 -9.81
C VAL A 194 16.10 -11.49 -10.21
N THR A 195 16.31 -12.51 -11.04
CA THR A 195 15.26 -13.47 -11.40
C THR A 195 15.02 -14.44 -10.24
N ILE A 196 13.75 -14.71 -9.95
CA ILE A 196 13.28 -15.68 -8.96
C ILE A 196 12.92 -16.99 -9.68
N THR A 197 13.75 -18.00 -9.46
CA THR A 197 13.57 -19.34 -10.03
C THR A 197 12.58 -20.19 -9.23
N ASP A 198 12.50 -19.98 -7.92
CA ASP A 198 11.53 -20.65 -7.05
C ASP A 198 10.14 -20.01 -7.22
N PRO A 199 9.15 -20.72 -7.78
CA PRO A 199 7.81 -20.17 -7.97
C PRO A 199 7.14 -19.78 -6.65
N ASN A 200 7.56 -20.30 -5.49
CA ASN A 200 6.95 -19.96 -4.20
C ASN A 200 7.33 -18.57 -3.69
N ARG A 201 8.45 -18.00 -4.17
CA ARG A 201 8.93 -16.68 -3.75
C ARG A 201 8.51 -15.53 -4.69
N ARG A 202 7.68 -15.81 -5.70
CA ARG A 202 7.26 -14.79 -6.67
C ARG A 202 6.27 -13.79 -6.09
N GLY A 203 6.45 -12.53 -6.49
CA GLY A 203 5.59 -11.40 -6.09
C GLY A 203 5.46 -11.20 -4.58
N LEU A 204 4.46 -10.42 -4.20
CA LEU A 204 4.22 -10.00 -2.81
C LEU A 204 4.10 -11.17 -1.82
N LEU A 205 3.59 -12.33 -2.24
CA LEU A 205 3.45 -13.48 -1.35
C LEU A 205 4.79 -14.06 -0.88
N GLY A 206 5.87 -13.84 -1.65
CA GLY A 206 7.22 -14.28 -1.33
C GLY A 206 8.06 -13.26 -0.57
N HIS A 207 7.56 -12.03 -0.38
CA HIS A 207 8.31 -10.95 0.26
C HIS A 207 8.38 -11.12 1.78
N GLY A 208 9.58 -11.03 2.32
CA GLY A 208 9.87 -11.18 3.75
C GLY A 208 9.23 -10.10 4.62
N SER A 209 8.99 -8.91 4.05
CA SER A 209 8.28 -7.81 4.72
C SER A 209 6.88 -8.24 5.15
N ILE A 210 6.12 -8.85 4.25
CA ILE A 210 4.75 -9.33 4.47
C ILE A 210 4.76 -10.55 5.39
N LEU A 211 5.65 -11.51 5.13
CA LEU A 211 5.75 -12.76 5.89
C LEU A 211 6.10 -12.49 7.37
N SER A 212 6.98 -11.53 7.62
CA SER A 212 7.36 -11.12 8.98
C SER A 212 6.28 -10.26 9.65
N LEU A 213 5.68 -9.32 8.92
CA LEU A 213 4.61 -8.47 9.41
C LEU A 213 3.37 -9.27 9.87
N THR A 214 3.14 -10.42 9.25
CA THR A 214 1.97 -11.28 9.50
C THR A 214 2.27 -12.47 10.41
N SER A 215 3.39 -12.44 11.13
CA SER A 215 3.79 -13.46 12.10
C SER A 215 3.80 -12.89 13.52
N VAL A 216 3.94 -13.76 14.52
CA VAL A 216 4.21 -13.35 15.92
C VAL A 216 5.68 -13.56 16.26
N ALA A 217 6.12 -13.09 17.41
CA ALA A 217 7.55 -13.08 17.77
C ALA A 217 8.21 -14.47 17.66
N THR A 218 7.50 -15.53 18.08
CA THR A 218 8.07 -16.88 18.23
C THR A 218 7.70 -17.85 17.11
N ARG A 219 6.79 -17.48 16.19
CA ARG A 219 6.28 -18.41 15.17
C ARG A 219 5.45 -17.70 14.08
N THR A 220 5.12 -18.46 13.05
CA THR A 220 4.13 -18.08 12.04
C THR A 220 2.74 -17.89 12.63
N SER A 221 1.87 -17.17 11.92
CA SER A 221 0.46 -17.03 12.27
C SER A 221 -0.42 -17.14 11.01
N PRO A 222 -0.95 -18.34 10.70
CA PRO A 222 -1.90 -18.53 9.60
C PRO A 222 -3.09 -17.58 9.68
N VAL A 223 -3.56 -17.28 10.89
CA VAL A 223 -4.68 -16.37 11.13
C VAL A 223 -4.34 -14.93 10.72
N PHE A 224 -3.15 -14.43 11.09
CA PHE A 224 -2.73 -13.08 10.69
C PHE A 224 -2.37 -12.99 9.21
N ARG A 225 -1.75 -14.01 8.63
CA ARG A 225 -1.49 -14.13 7.19
C ARG A 225 -2.79 -14.11 6.39
N GLY A 226 -3.73 -14.99 6.73
CA GLY A 226 -5.05 -15.05 6.10
C GLY A 226 -5.84 -13.75 6.23
N LYS A 227 -5.86 -13.15 7.43
CA LYS A 227 -6.47 -11.84 7.67
C LYS A 227 -5.85 -10.75 6.78
N TRP A 228 -4.52 -10.70 6.68
CA TRP A 228 -3.82 -9.72 5.86
C TRP A 228 -4.16 -9.91 4.37
N LEU A 229 -4.19 -11.14 3.87
CA LEU A 229 -4.55 -11.44 2.47
C LEU A 229 -5.99 -11.02 2.16
N LEU A 230 -6.95 -11.41 3.02
CA LEU A 230 -8.35 -11.04 2.89
C LEU A 230 -8.55 -9.52 2.92
N THR A 231 -7.84 -8.82 3.80
CA THR A 231 -8.00 -7.37 3.99
C THR A 231 -7.32 -6.57 2.87
N ASN A 232 -6.10 -6.96 2.49
CA ASN A 232 -5.25 -6.15 1.63
C ASN A 232 -5.26 -6.57 0.16
N LEU A 233 -5.56 -7.83 -0.16
CA LEU A 233 -5.62 -8.30 -1.55
C LEU A 233 -7.04 -8.52 -2.06
N LEU A 234 -8.00 -8.82 -1.17
CA LEU A 234 -9.38 -9.16 -1.55
C LEU A 234 -10.43 -8.16 -1.08
N ASN A 235 -10.06 -7.23 -0.20
CA ASN A 235 -10.94 -6.26 0.45
C ASN A 235 -12.18 -6.87 1.12
N THR A 236 -12.03 -8.06 1.70
CA THR A 236 -13.05 -8.76 2.48
C THR A 236 -12.51 -9.04 3.89
N PRO A 237 -12.22 -8.01 4.69
CA PRO A 237 -11.63 -8.19 6.01
C PRO A 237 -12.53 -9.10 6.87
N PRO A 238 -11.95 -10.08 7.60
CA PRO A 238 -12.73 -10.91 8.49
C PRO A 238 -13.37 -10.06 9.61
N PRO A 239 -14.50 -10.51 10.19
CA PRO A 239 -15.12 -9.82 11.31
C PRO A 239 -14.16 -9.77 12.51
N LEU A 240 -14.41 -8.83 13.42
CA LEU A 240 -13.66 -8.77 14.68
C LEU A 240 -13.85 -10.09 15.45
N PRO A 241 -12.78 -10.60 16.10
CA PRO A 241 -12.91 -11.80 16.92
C PRO A 241 -13.93 -11.54 18.05
N PRO A 242 -14.67 -12.57 18.50
CA PRO A 242 -15.52 -12.45 19.67
C PRO A 242 -14.76 -11.94 20.90
N PRO A 243 -15.43 -11.25 21.85
CA PRO A 243 -14.80 -10.89 23.11
C PRO A 243 -14.25 -12.11 23.84
N ASN A 244 -13.12 -11.94 24.55
CA ASN A 244 -12.51 -12.95 25.42
C ASN A 244 -12.10 -14.27 24.73
N VAL A 245 -11.76 -14.25 23.44
CA VAL A 245 -11.12 -15.40 22.79
C VAL A 245 -9.75 -15.65 23.43
N PRO A 246 -9.51 -16.85 24.01
CA PRO A 246 -8.21 -17.16 24.60
C PRO A 246 -7.13 -17.22 23.52
N ALA A 247 -5.90 -16.85 23.88
CA ALA A 247 -4.76 -16.99 22.99
C ALA A 247 -4.59 -18.46 22.57
N LEU A 248 -4.06 -18.68 21.35
CA LEU A 248 -3.75 -20.03 20.87
C LEU A 248 -2.69 -20.65 21.78
N ALA A 249 -3.08 -21.67 22.55
CA ALA A 249 -2.22 -22.32 23.55
C ALA A 249 -0.84 -22.64 22.97
N GLU A 250 0.23 -22.18 23.61
CA GLU A 250 1.60 -22.54 23.22
C GLU A 250 1.89 -24.01 23.51
N ASN A 251 2.94 -24.55 22.90
CA ASN A 251 3.47 -25.86 23.26
C ASN A 251 4.01 -25.78 24.69
N GLY A 252 3.13 -25.98 25.68
CA GLY A 252 3.40 -25.79 27.10
C GLY A 252 2.51 -26.69 27.93
N GLY A 253 2.76 -28.00 27.87
CA GLY A 253 2.10 -29.00 28.74
C GLY A 253 1.98 -30.41 28.14
N ASP A 254 1.96 -30.55 26.81
CA ASP A 254 1.85 -31.85 26.14
C ASP A 254 3.23 -32.55 26.00
N THR A 255 3.25 -33.88 26.12
CA THR A 255 4.46 -34.72 25.95
C THR A 255 4.98 -34.76 24.51
N GLN A 256 4.16 -34.34 23.54
CA GLN A 256 4.57 -34.16 22.14
C GLN A 256 4.19 -32.75 21.66
N PRO A 257 5.13 -32.01 21.02
CA PRO A 257 4.84 -30.70 20.45
C PRO A 257 3.83 -30.84 19.30
N LYS A 258 2.88 -29.91 19.23
CA LYS A 258 1.91 -29.81 18.13
C LYS A 258 2.33 -28.68 17.19
N SER A 259 2.06 -28.87 15.91
CA SER A 259 2.20 -27.84 14.89
C SER A 259 1.15 -26.74 15.05
N VAL A 260 1.40 -25.56 14.50
CA VAL A 260 0.44 -24.44 14.47
C VAL A 260 -0.87 -24.89 13.82
N ARG A 261 -0.80 -25.75 12.80
CA ARG A 261 -1.97 -26.30 12.10
C ARG A 261 -2.84 -27.13 13.04
N GLU A 262 -2.26 -28.11 13.72
CA GLU A 262 -2.99 -28.98 14.67
C GLU A 262 -3.57 -28.16 15.84
N ARG A 263 -2.81 -27.18 16.35
CA ARG A 263 -3.28 -26.27 17.41
C ARG A 263 -4.48 -25.46 16.94
N LEU A 264 -4.45 -24.94 15.70
CA LEU A 264 -5.53 -24.13 15.14
C LEU A 264 -6.76 -24.97 14.79
N GLU A 265 -6.58 -26.20 14.31
CA GLU A 265 -7.67 -27.16 14.12
C GLU A 265 -8.36 -27.50 15.43
N ALA A 266 -7.60 -27.74 16.50
CA ALA A 266 -8.16 -27.93 17.84
C ALA A 266 -8.92 -26.69 18.34
N HIS A 267 -8.39 -25.48 18.11
CA HIS A 267 -9.08 -24.22 18.43
C HIS A 267 -10.40 -24.07 17.65
N ARG A 268 -10.44 -24.56 16.40
CA ARG A 268 -11.61 -24.50 15.52
C ARG A 268 -12.62 -25.60 15.72
N ALA A 269 -12.40 -26.53 16.65
CA ALA A 269 -13.43 -27.48 17.06
C ALA A 269 -14.70 -26.78 17.57
N ASN A 270 -14.58 -25.52 18.04
CA ASN A 270 -15.73 -24.67 18.34
C ASN A 270 -16.39 -24.16 17.04
N PRO A 271 -17.69 -24.47 16.79
CA PRO A 271 -18.41 -24.03 15.59
C PRO A 271 -18.41 -22.51 15.35
N VAL A 272 -18.38 -21.71 16.41
CA VAL A 272 -18.34 -20.25 16.32
C VAL A 272 -17.02 -19.78 15.70
N CYS A 273 -15.89 -20.35 16.13
CA CYS A 273 -14.57 -20.06 15.56
C CYS A 273 -14.46 -20.60 14.13
N ALA A 274 -14.94 -21.83 13.88
CA ALA A 274 -14.88 -22.45 12.57
C ALA A 274 -15.54 -21.60 11.47
N SER A 275 -16.61 -20.86 11.79
CA SER A 275 -17.37 -20.08 10.82
C SER A 275 -16.52 -19.06 10.06
N CYS A 276 -15.73 -18.27 10.78
CA CYS A 276 -14.85 -17.25 10.19
C CYS A 276 -13.53 -17.87 9.71
N HIS A 277 -12.98 -18.83 10.45
CA HIS A 277 -11.70 -19.43 10.09
C HIS A 277 -11.74 -20.27 8.80
N ARG A 278 -12.92 -20.70 8.35
CA ARG A 278 -13.10 -21.32 7.03
C ARG A 278 -12.60 -20.45 5.87
N SER A 279 -12.71 -19.12 5.97
CA SER A 279 -12.20 -18.21 4.93
C SER A 279 -10.80 -17.68 5.23
N ILE A 280 -10.42 -17.59 6.50
CA ILE A 280 -9.14 -17.02 6.94
C ILE A 280 -7.99 -18.03 6.75
N ASP A 281 -8.12 -19.20 7.36
CA ASP A 281 -6.99 -20.10 7.54
C ASP A 281 -6.45 -20.71 6.25
N PRO A 282 -7.26 -21.10 5.25
CA PRO A 282 -6.73 -21.70 4.03
C PRO A 282 -5.66 -20.85 3.33
N MET A 283 -5.86 -19.52 3.29
CA MET A 283 -4.89 -18.60 2.72
C MET A 283 -3.63 -18.46 3.57
N GLY A 284 -3.78 -18.54 4.90
CA GLY A 284 -2.66 -18.52 5.83
C GLY A 284 -1.83 -19.80 5.78
N PHE A 285 -2.49 -20.96 5.73
CA PHE A 285 -1.86 -22.28 5.61
C PHE A 285 -1.05 -22.41 4.33
N ALA A 286 -1.55 -21.89 3.21
CA ALA A 286 -0.80 -21.86 1.96
C ALA A 286 0.54 -21.10 2.04
N LEU A 287 0.78 -20.29 3.08
CA LEU A 287 2.06 -19.61 3.29
C LEU A 287 2.93 -20.27 4.38
N GLU A 288 2.50 -21.37 5.00
CA GLU A 288 3.17 -21.94 6.18
C GLU A 288 4.57 -22.49 5.90
N ASN A 289 4.91 -22.80 4.65
CA ASN A 289 6.30 -23.11 4.28
C ASN A 289 7.25 -21.93 4.48
N PHE A 290 6.76 -20.70 4.66
CA PHE A 290 7.57 -19.60 5.13
C PHE A 290 7.51 -19.47 6.65
N ASP A 291 8.66 -19.41 7.32
CA ASP A 291 8.78 -19.18 8.76
C ASP A 291 8.40 -17.75 9.17
N ALA A 292 8.59 -17.42 10.45
CA ALA A 292 8.21 -16.12 11.01
C ALA A 292 8.99 -14.92 10.44
N VAL A 293 10.11 -15.17 9.75
CA VAL A 293 10.98 -14.16 9.13
C VAL A 293 11.08 -14.33 7.60
N GLY A 294 10.22 -15.16 7.01
CA GLY A 294 10.10 -15.37 5.57
C GLY A 294 11.15 -16.30 4.93
N GLN A 295 11.85 -17.11 5.72
CA GLN A 295 12.68 -18.21 5.21
C GLN A 295 11.84 -19.45 4.91
N TRP A 296 12.25 -20.23 3.91
CA TRP A 296 11.56 -21.47 3.56
C TRP A 296 11.88 -22.58 4.57
N ARG A 297 10.88 -23.41 4.88
CA ARG A 297 11.00 -24.61 5.71
C ARG A 297 10.08 -25.72 5.19
N ASP A 298 10.57 -26.96 5.27
CA ASP A 298 9.80 -28.16 4.94
C ASP A 298 9.21 -28.84 6.19
N THR A 299 9.72 -28.49 7.37
CA THR A 299 9.26 -29.05 8.65
C THR A 299 8.61 -27.99 9.55
N THR A 300 7.68 -28.45 10.36
CA THR A 300 7.03 -27.69 11.44
C THR A 300 7.92 -27.59 12.67
N GLU A 301 7.54 -26.71 13.60
CA GLU A 301 8.13 -26.62 14.93
C GLU A 301 7.92 -27.91 15.75
N ALA A 302 6.99 -28.77 15.34
CA ALA A 302 6.78 -30.11 15.89
C ALA A 302 7.64 -31.19 15.22
N GLY A 303 8.45 -30.84 14.21
CA GLY A 303 9.34 -31.77 13.50
C GLY A 303 8.69 -32.57 12.37
N GLY A 304 7.36 -32.54 12.22
CA GLY A 304 6.64 -33.14 11.09
C GLY A 304 6.66 -32.27 9.83
N PRO A 305 6.29 -32.80 8.65
CA PRO A 305 6.23 -32.04 7.40
C PRO A 305 5.20 -30.89 7.48
N VAL A 306 5.46 -29.79 6.79
CA VAL A 306 4.50 -28.69 6.65
C VAL A 306 3.35 -29.11 5.74
N ASP A 307 2.12 -29.02 6.26
CA ASP A 307 0.90 -29.10 5.46
C ASP A 307 0.39 -27.70 5.11
N ALA A 308 0.72 -27.25 3.90
CA ALA A 308 0.29 -25.98 3.33
C ALA A 308 -0.99 -26.08 2.50
N SER A 309 -1.71 -27.20 2.60
CA SER A 309 -2.96 -27.39 1.87
C SER A 309 -4.08 -26.52 2.47
N GLY A 310 -5.04 -26.16 1.62
CA GLY A 310 -6.23 -25.41 1.98
C GLY A 310 -7.26 -25.41 0.86
N VAL A 311 -8.47 -24.95 1.17
CA VAL A 311 -9.53 -24.73 0.18
C VAL A 311 -10.01 -23.30 0.30
N LEU A 312 -9.88 -22.52 -0.77
CA LEU A 312 -10.34 -21.13 -0.80
C LEU A 312 -11.87 -21.06 -0.70
N ALA A 313 -12.40 -19.87 -0.41
CA ALA A 313 -13.84 -19.67 -0.18
C ALA A 313 -14.74 -20.05 -1.37
N ASP A 314 -14.19 -20.10 -2.58
CA ASP A 314 -14.87 -20.54 -3.80
C ASP A 314 -14.70 -22.04 -4.10
N GLY A 315 -14.05 -22.80 -3.21
CA GLY A 315 -13.81 -24.23 -3.37
C GLY A 315 -12.50 -24.58 -4.09
N THR A 316 -11.72 -23.59 -4.53
CA THR A 316 -10.43 -23.84 -5.20
C THR A 316 -9.44 -24.47 -4.20
N PRO A 317 -8.93 -25.69 -4.44
CA PRO A 317 -7.87 -26.28 -3.62
C PRO A 317 -6.56 -25.55 -3.88
N VAL A 318 -5.76 -25.36 -2.84
CA VAL A 318 -4.43 -24.77 -2.90
C VAL A 318 -3.48 -25.55 -2.00
N ASN A 319 -2.23 -25.70 -2.43
CA ASN A 319 -1.13 -26.25 -1.66
C ASN A 319 0.11 -25.39 -1.84
N GLY A 320 0.35 -24.51 -0.88
CA GLY A 320 1.51 -23.62 -0.89
C GLY A 320 1.34 -22.30 -1.66
N PRO A 321 2.38 -21.46 -1.66
CA PRO A 321 2.28 -20.07 -2.14
C PRO A 321 2.03 -19.95 -3.63
N ALA A 322 2.60 -20.88 -4.43
CA ALA A 322 2.42 -20.87 -5.88
C ALA A 322 0.96 -21.08 -6.28
N GLU A 323 0.29 -22.12 -5.74
CA GLU A 323 -1.12 -22.39 -6.04
C GLU A 323 -2.05 -21.31 -5.48
N LEU A 324 -1.75 -20.76 -4.29
CA LEU A 324 -2.47 -19.60 -3.76
C LEU A 324 -2.40 -18.41 -4.72
N ARG A 325 -1.22 -18.09 -5.25
CA ARG A 325 -1.06 -17.03 -6.25
C ARG A 325 -1.92 -17.30 -7.48
N GLU A 326 -1.89 -18.52 -8.03
CA GLU A 326 -2.71 -18.85 -9.20
C GLU A 326 -4.21 -18.68 -8.90
N GLY A 327 -4.66 -19.08 -7.71
CA GLY A 327 -6.05 -18.87 -7.26
C GLY A 327 -6.46 -17.40 -7.12
N LEU A 328 -5.52 -16.51 -6.75
CA LEU A 328 -5.74 -15.06 -6.74
C LEU A 328 -5.76 -14.48 -8.17
N LEU A 329 -4.83 -14.92 -9.02
CA LEU A 329 -4.70 -14.48 -10.42
C LEU A 329 -5.88 -14.95 -11.29
N ALA A 330 -6.54 -16.05 -10.93
CA ALA A 330 -7.77 -16.49 -11.59
C ALA A 330 -8.94 -15.49 -11.42
N ARG A 331 -8.85 -14.55 -10.47
CA ARG A 331 -9.85 -13.50 -10.21
C ARG A 331 -9.21 -12.11 -10.21
N PRO A 332 -8.64 -11.67 -11.35
CA PRO A 332 -7.79 -10.47 -11.39
C PRO A 332 -8.56 -9.19 -11.03
N HIS A 333 -9.85 -9.12 -11.36
CA HIS A 333 -10.71 -7.99 -11.03
C HIS A 333 -10.90 -7.77 -9.53
N VAL A 334 -10.79 -8.82 -8.69
CA VAL A 334 -10.90 -8.70 -7.23
C VAL A 334 -9.65 -8.02 -6.66
N PHE A 335 -8.47 -8.49 -7.06
CA PHE A 335 -7.20 -7.90 -6.64
C PHE A 335 -7.06 -6.47 -7.17
N VAL A 336 -7.29 -6.25 -8.47
CA VAL A 336 -7.18 -4.91 -9.06
C VAL A 336 -8.28 -3.97 -8.55
N GLY A 337 -9.46 -4.49 -8.22
CA GLY A 337 -10.50 -3.73 -7.53
C GLY A 337 -10.06 -3.25 -6.16
N THR A 338 -9.45 -4.14 -5.37
CA THR A 338 -8.87 -3.80 -4.06
C THR A 338 -7.79 -2.73 -4.21
N LEU A 339 -6.83 -2.94 -5.11
CA LEU A 339 -5.77 -1.96 -5.39
C LEU A 339 -6.36 -0.60 -5.80
N THR A 340 -7.33 -0.59 -6.70
CA THR A 340 -7.99 0.64 -7.19
C THR A 340 -8.69 1.38 -6.05
N GLU A 341 -9.37 0.67 -5.16
CA GLU A 341 -10.03 1.25 -3.98
C GLU A 341 -9.03 1.86 -2.99
N LYS A 342 -7.95 1.14 -2.67
CA LYS A 342 -6.90 1.65 -1.77
C LYS A 342 -6.18 2.84 -2.40
N MET A 343 -5.91 2.80 -3.69
CA MET A 343 -5.26 3.89 -4.40
C MET A 343 -6.16 5.12 -4.55
N LEU A 344 -7.46 4.93 -4.78
CA LEU A 344 -8.42 6.04 -4.80
C LEU A 344 -8.54 6.68 -3.41
N THR A 345 -8.55 5.87 -2.34
CA THR A 345 -8.49 6.38 -0.95
C THR A 345 -7.24 7.23 -0.72
N TYR A 346 -6.08 6.74 -1.17
CA TYR A 346 -4.80 7.46 -1.08
C TYR A 346 -4.82 8.76 -1.89
N ALA A 347 -5.33 8.74 -3.12
CA ALA A 347 -5.42 9.90 -4.01
C ALA A 347 -6.36 10.99 -3.47
N LEU A 348 -7.47 10.59 -2.84
CA LEU A 348 -8.47 11.52 -2.31
C LEU A 348 -8.16 12.00 -0.88
N GLY A 349 -7.34 11.27 -0.12
CA GLY A 349 -7.05 11.57 1.29
C GLY A 349 -8.26 11.38 2.22
N ARG A 350 -9.25 10.58 1.80
CA ARG A 350 -10.46 10.24 2.58
C ARG A 350 -10.91 8.82 2.30
N GLY A 351 -11.68 8.24 3.22
CA GLY A 351 -12.36 6.96 3.00
C GLY A 351 -13.35 7.05 1.83
N LEU A 352 -13.53 5.92 1.12
CA LEU A 352 -14.52 5.83 0.06
C LEU A 352 -15.94 5.71 0.63
N GLN A 353 -16.89 6.29 -0.10
CA GLN A 353 -18.31 6.21 0.18
C GLN A 353 -18.98 5.23 -0.80
N ALA A 354 -20.22 4.83 -0.53
CA ALA A 354 -20.98 3.94 -1.41
C ALA A 354 -21.05 4.45 -2.87
N GLY A 355 -21.12 5.78 -3.05
CA GLY A 355 -21.11 6.44 -4.36
C GLY A 355 -19.80 6.35 -5.14
N ASP A 356 -18.68 6.01 -4.49
CA ASP A 356 -17.37 5.84 -5.15
C ASP A 356 -17.24 4.44 -5.79
N MET A 357 -17.99 3.43 -5.33
CA MET A 357 -17.85 2.05 -5.83
C MET A 357 -18.19 1.86 -7.33
N PRO A 358 -19.19 2.55 -7.91
CA PRO A 358 -19.38 2.57 -9.36
C PRO A 358 -18.18 3.11 -10.14
N VAL A 359 -17.42 4.05 -9.55
CA VAL A 359 -16.19 4.59 -10.14
C VAL A 359 -15.10 3.54 -10.13
N VAL A 360 -14.87 2.88 -8.99
CA VAL A 360 -13.91 1.77 -8.87
C VAL A 360 -14.18 0.68 -9.92
N ARG A 361 -15.43 0.21 -10.02
CA ARG A 361 -15.81 -0.82 -11.02
C ARG A 361 -15.55 -0.37 -12.45
N ARG A 362 -15.80 0.91 -12.77
CA ARG A 362 -15.55 1.46 -14.11
C ARG A 362 -14.05 1.51 -14.43
N ILE A 363 -13.23 1.94 -13.47
CA ILE A 363 -11.77 1.98 -13.62
C ILE A 363 -11.23 0.58 -13.86
N VAL A 364 -11.64 -0.40 -13.04
CA VAL A 364 -11.21 -1.80 -13.18
C VAL A 364 -11.63 -2.38 -14.53
N ALA A 365 -12.88 -2.16 -14.97
CA ALA A 365 -13.36 -2.62 -16.26
C ALA A 365 -12.65 -1.94 -17.44
N GLY A 366 -12.27 -0.66 -17.31
CA GLY A 366 -11.46 0.06 -18.27
C GLY A 366 -10.04 -0.49 -18.35
N ALA A 367 -9.38 -0.65 -17.20
CA ALA A 367 -8.02 -1.18 -17.09
C ALA A 367 -7.92 -2.63 -17.59
N ALA A 368 -8.96 -3.44 -17.43
CA ALA A 368 -9.01 -4.82 -17.95
C ALA A 368 -8.81 -4.90 -19.48
N ARG A 369 -9.16 -3.84 -20.24
CA ARG A 369 -8.97 -3.77 -21.70
C ARG A 369 -7.51 -3.60 -22.11
N ASP A 370 -6.66 -3.21 -21.18
CA ASP A 370 -5.24 -2.96 -21.36
C ASP A 370 -4.45 -3.72 -20.29
N ASP A 371 -4.82 -4.98 -20.05
CA ASP A 371 -4.11 -5.92 -19.16
C ASP A 371 -3.84 -5.37 -17.75
N TYR A 372 -4.76 -4.56 -17.22
CA TYR A 372 -4.63 -3.92 -15.92
C TYR A 372 -3.36 -3.10 -15.74
N ARG A 373 -2.86 -2.48 -16.80
CA ARG A 373 -1.71 -1.57 -16.73
C ARG A 373 -1.92 -0.47 -15.70
N PHE A 374 -0.87 -0.18 -14.92
CA PHE A 374 -0.93 0.82 -13.86
C PHE A 374 -1.33 2.21 -14.37
N MET A 375 -0.86 2.62 -15.55
CA MET A 375 -1.25 3.91 -16.13
C MET A 375 -2.76 4.00 -16.38
N SER A 376 -3.40 2.90 -16.79
CA SER A 376 -4.84 2.85 -17.02
C SER A 376 -5.63 3.00 -15.73
N ILE A 377 -5.11 2.47 -14.61
CA ILE A 377 -5.69 2.66 -13.27
C ILE A 377 -5.50 4.10 -12.80
N LEU A 378 -4.27 4.64 -12.91
CA LEU A 378 -3.93 6.01 -12.49
C LEU A 378 -4.75 7.04 -13.27
N MET A 379 -4.84 6.91 -14.59
CA MET A 379 -5.68 7.80 -15.41
C MET A 379 -7.16 7.63 -15.08
N GLY A 380 -7.62 6.39 -14.85
CA GLY A 380 -9.00 6.15 -14.41
C GLY A 380 -9.33 6.89 -13.11
N ILE A 381 -8.39 6.96 -12.15
CA ILE A 381 -8.52 7.73 -10.91
C ILE A 381 -8.50 9.23 -11.19
N VAL A 382 -7.49 9.72 -11.92
CA VAL A 382 -7.29 11.14 -12.22
C VAL A 382 -8.47 11.73 -13.01
N GLU A 383 -9.02 10.97 -13.95
CA GLU A 383 -10.16 11.38 -14.76
C GLU A 383 -11.50 11.19 -14.02
N SER A 384 -11.51 10.53 -12.87
CA SER A 384 -12.73 10.19 -12.15
C SER A 384 -13.44 11.42 -11.58
N ARG A 385 -14.77 11.31 -11.45
CA ARG A 385 -15.59 12.35 -10.82
C ARG A 385 -15.11 12.68 -9.39
N PRO A 386 -14.84 11.71 -8.49
CA PRO A 386 -14.35 12.00 -7.14
C PRO A 386 -13.03 12.77 -7.11
N PHE A 387 -12.13 12.55 -8.07
CA PHE A 387 -10.85 13.22 -8.13
C PHE A 387 -10.93 14.61 -8.79
N GLN A 388 -11.84 14.82 -9.73
CA GLN A 388 -11.99 16.09 -10.44
C GLN A 388 -13.06 17.01 -9.87
N ASN A 389 -13.84 16.54 -8.90
CA ASN A 389 -14.92 17.28 -8.27
C ASN A 389 -14.79 17.21 -6.75
N ARG A 390 -15.51 18.09 -6.08
CA ARG A 390 -15.73 18.06 -4.64
C ARG A 390 -17.21 18.25 -4.35
N VAL A 391 -17.62 17.88 -3.15
CA VAL A 391 -18.99 18.03 -2.67
C VAL A 391 -18.93 18.84 -1.39
N LYS A 392 -19.69 19.93 -1.34
CA LYS A 392 -19.88 20.68 -0.10
C LYS A 392 -20.61 19.77 0.89
N PRO A 393 -20.04 19.48 2.08
CA PRO A 393 -20.73 18.71 3.11
C PRO A 393 -22.09 19.33 3.43
N ALA A 394 -23.12 18.50 3.63
CA ALA A 394 -24.34 18.97 4.27
C ALA A 394 -24.00 19.31 5.73
N GLU A 395 -24.36 20.52 6.17
CA GLU A 395 -24.20 20.97 7.56
C GLU A 395 -25.04 20.15 8.55
#